data_AF-A0A968VQG3-F1
#
_entry.id   AF-A0A968VQG3-F1
#
_cell.length_a   1.000
_cell.length_b   1.000
_cell.length_c   1.000
_cell.angle_alpha   90.00
_cell.angle_beta   90.00
_cell.angle_gamma   90.00
#
_symmetry.space_group_name_H-M   'P 1'
#
loop_
_entity.id
_entity.type
_entity.pdbx_description
1 polymer ?
#
loop_
_entity_poly.entity_id
_entity_poly.type
_entity_poly.pdbx_seq_one_letter_code
_entity_poly.pdbx_strand_id
1 'polypeptide(L)'
;MGVLTLAYAVSDTVLAATLISVAFGPPFAMRDVAQDSLLQTTVAPEVLGRIYAAREMFARVAFLAGGLVFAVLADQLAIRQVYVLSGLMYCLVAVYALASTVLRRSTIAAPSSAF
;
A
#
# COMPACT_ATOMS: atom_id res chain seq x y z
N MET A 1 7.22 -0.38 -0.45
CA MET A 1 7.27 0.09 0.95
C MET A 1 8.07 -0.79 1.88
N GLY A 2 7.99 -2.12 1.81
CA GLY A 2 8.65 -3.00 2.79
C GLY A 2 10.14 -2.70 3.02
N VAL A 3 10.93 -2.52 1.96
CA VAL A 3 12.37 -2.16 2.08
C VAL A 3 12.57 -0.83 2.81
N LEU A 4 11.80 0.21 2.49
CA LEU A 4 11.90 1.51 3.16
C LEU A 4 11.50 1.44 4.63
N THR A 5 10.45 0.66 4.95
CA THR A 5 10.00 0.44 6.33
C THR A 5 11.04 -0.32 7.16
N LEU A 6 11.69 -1.33 6.57
CA LEU A 6 12.78 -2.05 7.23
C LEU A 6 14.01 -1.15 7.44
N ALA A 7 14.38 -0.37 6.42
CA ALA A 7 15.47 0.61 6.52
C ALA A 7 15.22 1.66 7.62
N TYR A 8 13.97 2.12 7.74
CA TYR A 8 13.55 3.00 8.84
C TYR A 8 13.73 2.31 10.20
N ALA A 9 13.30 1.05 10.33
CA ALA A 9 13.36 0.32 11.61
C ALA A 9 14.79 0.13 12.14
N VAL A 10 15.77 -0.05 11.24
CA VAL A 10 17.19 -0.23 11.58
C VAL A 10 17.97 1.08 11.64
N SER A 11 17.33 2.23 11.42
CA SER A 11 18.03 3.52 11.44
C SER A 11 18.46 3.91 12.85
N ASP A 12 19.74 4.22 13.06
CA ASP A 12 20.27 4.56 14.40
C ASP A 12 20.16 6.05 14.74
N THR A 13 19.97 6.90 13.72
CA THR A 13 19.91 8.35 13.90
C THR A 13 18.55 8.92 13.44
N VAL A 14 18.09 9.96 14.12
CA VAL A 14 16.86 10.68 13.76
C VAL A 14 16.94 11.23 12.34
N LEU A 15 18.08 11.78 11.93
CA LEU A 15 18.28 12.31 10.59
C LEU A 15 18.09 11.23 9.51
N ALA A 16 18.69 10.05 9.69
CA ALA A 16 18.50 8.93 8.76
C ALA A 16 17.04 8.50 8.69
N ALA A 17 16.37 8.36 9.84
CA ALA A 17 14.95 8.04 9.92
C ALA A 17 14.07 9.05 9.15
N THR A 18 14.33 10.34 9.34
CA THR A 18 13.59 11.42 8.65
C THR A 18 13.79 11.40 7.14
N LEU A 19 15.03 11.24 6.68
CA LEU A 19 15.33 11.16 5.25
C LEU A 19 14.64 9.96 4.60
N ILE A 20 14.64 8.81 5.27
CA ILE A 20 13.92 7.61 4.80
C ILE A 20 12.41 7.88 4.76
N SER A 21 11.84 8.55 5.76
CA SER A 21 10.41 8.91 5.78
C SER A 21 9.98 9.77 4.59
N VAL A 22 10.83 10.69 4.12
CA VAL A 22 10.54 11.49 2.91
C VAL A 22 10.41 10.61 1.67
N ALA A 23 11.18 9.52 1.59
CA ALA A 23 11.15 8.60 0.45
C ALA A 23 9.87 7.74 0.36
N PHE A 24 8.98 7.77 1.36
CA PHE A 24 7.70 7.05 1.28
C PHE A 24 6.72 7.66 0.28
N GLY A 25 6.81 8.96 -0.03
CA GLY A 25 5.86 9.63 -0.93
C GLY A 25 5.78 9.00 -2.32
N PRO A 26 6.89 8.91 -3.08
CA PRO A 26 6.85 8.47 -4.47
C PRO A 26 6.27 7.06 -4.68
N PRO A 27 6.68 6.02 -3.91
CA PRO A 27 6.10 4.71 -4.12
C PRO A 27 4.63 4.61 -3.66
N PHE A 28 4.14 5.51 -2.79
CA PHE A 28 2.73 5.57 -2.43
C PHE A 28 1.92 6.08 -3.62
N ALA A 29 2.35 7.22 -4.19
CA ALA A 29 1.72 7.80 -5.36
C ALA A 29 1.73 6.83 -6.55
N MET A 30 2.85 6.15 -6.82
CA MET A 30 2.93 5.15 -7.90
C MET A 30 1.94 4.00 -7.71
N ARG A 31 1.82 3.47 -6.50
CA ARG A 31 0.87 2.39 -6.19
C ARG A 31 -0.57 2.86 -6.39
N ASP A 32 -0.91 4.04 -5.90
CA ASP A 32 -2.27 4.55 -5.93
C ASP A 32 -2.71 4.83 -7.39
N VAL A 33 -1.85 5.45 -8.19
CA VAL A 33 -2.08 5.64 -9.63
C VAL A 33 -2.25 4.30 -10.36
N ALA A 34 -1.39 3.32 -10.08
CA ALA A 34 -1.49 2.00 -10.71
C ALA A 34 -2.81 1.29 -10.37
N GLN A 35 -3.26 1.39 -9.12
CA GLN A 35 -4.55 0.82 -8.69
C GLN A 35 -5.75 1.54 -9.31
N ASP A 36 -5.70 2.87 -9.39
CA ASP A 36 -6.77 3.65 -9.99
C ASP A 36 -6.87 3.39 -11.49
N SER A 37 -5.74 3.38 -12.21
CA SER A 37 -5.71 3.03 -13.63
C SER A 37 -6.22 1.61 -13.88
N LEU A 38 -5.86 0.66 -13.02
CA LEU A 38 -6.35 -0.71 -13.13
C LEU A 38 -7.88 -0.78 -12.99
N LEU A 39 -8.46 -0.07 -12.03
CA LEU A 39 -9.91 -0.05 -11.85
C LEU A 39 -10.60 0.64 -13.04
N GLN A 40 -10.05 1.74 -13.52
CA GLN A 40 -10.59 2.49 -14.66
C GLN A 40 -10.58 1.68 -15.96
N THR A 41 -9.60 0.80 -16.17
CA THR A 41 -9.50 -0.02 -17.40
C THR A 41 -10.26 -1.34 -17.32
N THR A 42 -10.62 -1.81 -16.12
CA THR A 42 -11.21 -3.15 -15.93
C THR A 42 -12.68 -3.13 -15.51
N VAL A 43 -13.16 -2.02 -14.95
CA VAL A 43 -14.51 -1.89 -14.40
C VAL A 43 -15.38 -1.06 -15.35
N ALA A 44 -16.61 -1.51 -15.57
CA ALA A 44 -17.59 -0.78 -16.38
C ALA A 44 -17.89 0.62 -15.77
N PRO A 45 -17.96 1.69 -16.58
CA PRO A 45 -18.14 3.07 -16.09
C PRO A 45 -19.35 3.26 -15.16
N GLU A 46 -20.43 2.52 -15.39
CA GLU A 46 -21.71 2.62 -14.67
C GLU A 46 -21.58 2.19 -13.19
N VAL A 47 -20.61 1.33 -12.88
CA VAL A 47 -20.37 0.81 -11.53
C VAL A 47 -19.06 1.26 -10.92
N LEU A 48 -18.21 1.97 -11.69
CA LEU A 48 -16.88 2.41 -11.24
C LEU A 48 -16.93 3.23 -9.94
N GLY A 49 -17.88 4.16 -9.82
CA GLY A 49 -18.07 4.95 -8.59
C GLY A 49 -18.41 4.09 -7.37
N ARG A 50 -19.22 3.03 -7.55
CA ARG A 50 -19.55 2.07 -6.48
C ARG A 50 -18.34 1.23 -6.08
N ILE A 51 -17.49 0.85 -7.03
CA ILE A 51 -16.25 0.11 -6.76
C ILE A 51 -15.26 0.98 -5.98
N TYR A 52 -15.10 2.26 -6.33
CA TYR A 52 -14.28 3.19 -5.55
C TYR A 52 -14.80 3.38 -4.13
N ALA A 53 -16.11 3.55 -3.96
CA ALA A 53 -16.72 3.66 -2.64
C ALA A 53 -16.48 2.40 -1.79
N ALA A 54 -16.61 1.21 -2.38
CA ALA A 54 -16.33 -0.05 -1.71
C ALA A 54 -14.84 -0.18 -1.33
N ARG A 55 -13.92 0.14 -2.24
CA ARG A 55 -12.47 0.14 -1.98
C ARG A 55 -12.13 1.06 -0.81
N GLU A 56 -12.66 2.28 -0.80
CA GLU A 56 -12.44 3.25 0.26
C GLU A 56 -13.02 2.78 1.60
N MET A 57 -14.22 2.22 1.60
CA MET A 57 -14.83 1.63 2.79
C MET A 57 -13.94 0.51 3.38
N PHE A 58 -13.47 -0.42 2.55
CA PHE A 58 -12.56 -1.48 3.00
C PHE A 58 -11.22 -0.94 3.50
N ALA A 59 -10.66 0.07 2.85
CA ALA A 59 -9.43 0.72 3.29
C ALA A 59 -9.60 1.37 4.67
N ARG A 60 -10.72 2.06 4.92
CA ARG A 60 -11.03 2.65 6.22
C ARG A 60 -11.23 1.61 7.32
N VAL A 61 -11.96 0.53 7.02
CA VAL A 61 -12.15 -0.57 7.97
C VAL A 61 -10.81 -1.22 8.31
N ALA A 62 -9.96 -1.48 7.30
CA ALA A 62 -8.63 -2.02 7.52
C ALA A 62 -7.74 -1.06 8.31
N PHE A 63 -7.84 0.25 8.08
CA PHE A 63 -7.11 1.26 8.84
C PHE A 63 -7.55 1.29 10.30
N LEU A 64 -8.86 1.25 10.57
CA LEU A 64 -9.41 1.21 11.93
C LEU A 64 -8.98 -0.06 12.68
N ALA A 65 -9.19 -1.22 12.05
CA ALA A 65 -8.80 -2.51 12.64
C ALA A 65 -7.29 -2.58 12.86
N GLY A 66 -6.49 -2.15 11.87
CA GLY A 66 -5.04 -2.06 11.97
C GLY A 66 -4.60 -1.13 13.10
N GLY A 67 -5.20 0.05 13.22
CA GLY A 67 -4.90 1.00 14.29
C GLY A 67 -5.11 0.41 15.68
N LEU A 68 -6.20 -0.32 15.90
CA LEU A 68 -6.45 -1.03 17.16
C LEU A 68 -5.41 -2.12 17.43
N VAL A 69 -5.10 -2.95 16.43
CA VAL A 69 -4.07 -4.00 16.55
C VAL A 69 -2.71 -3.40 16.87
N PHE A 70 -2.30 -2.34 16.16
CA PHE A 70 -1.02 -1.68 16.38
C PHE A 70 -0.95 -0.91 17.69
N ALA A 71 -2.07 -0.37 18.18
CA ALA A 71 -2.13 0.24 19.51
C ALA A 71 -1.80 -0.79 20.60
N VAL A 72 -2.43 -1.97 20.55
CA VAL A 72 -2.15 -3.07 21.50
C VAL A 72 -0.71 -3.57 21.37
N LEU A 73 -0.18 -3.66 20.14
CA LEU A 73 1.21 -4.05 19.92
C LEU A 73 2.22 -3.02 20.44
N ALA A 74 1.90 -1.72 20.39
CA ALA A 74 2.78 -0.66 20.85
C ALA A 74 2.99 -0.70 22.38
N ASP A 75 2.04 -1.24 23.13
CA ASP A 75 2.17 -1.45 24.58
C ASP A 75 3.06 -2.65 24.93
N GLN A 76 3.20 -3.62 24.01
CA GLN A 76 3.89 -4.89 24.25
C GLN A 76 5.28 -4.98 23.60
N LEU A 77 5.48 -4.25 22.50
CA LEU A 77 6.68 -4.33 21.67
C LEU A 77 7.38 -2.98 21.61
N ALA A 78 8.71 -3.02 21.47
CA ALA A 78 9.46 -1.82 21.16
C ALA A 78 9.04 -1.29 19.77
N ILE A 79 8.93 0.03 19.62
CA ILE A 79 8.46 0.65 18.37
C ILE A 79 9.23 0.15 17.13
N ARG A 80 10.54 -0.08 17.25
CA ARG A 80 11.38 -0.64 16.17
C ARG A 80 10.88 -2.02 15.72
N GLN A 81 10.48 -2.89 16.65
CA GLN A 81 9.95 -4.23 16.33
C GLN A 81 8.61 -4.14 15.60
N VAL A 82 7.76 -3.18 15.97
CA VAL A 82 6.49 -2.90 15.27
C VAL A 82 6.75 -2.49 13.81
N TYR A 83 7.77 -1.64 13.57
CA TYR A 83 8.18 -1.28 12.22
C TYR A 83 8.79 -2.45 11.43
N VAL A 84 9.60 -3.31 12.06
CA VAL A 84 10.12 -4.54 11.41
C VAL A 84 8.96 -5.43 10.96
N LEU A 85 7.99 -5.70 11.85
CA LEU A 85 6.81 -6.50 11.54
C LEU A 85 6.02 -5.90 10.35
N SER A 86 5.82 -4.59 10.37
CA SER A 86 5.13 -3.85 9.30
C SER A 86 5.89 -3.95 7.96
N GLY A 87 7.22 -3.83 7.99
CA GLY A 87 8.07 -3.99 6.81
C GLY A 87 7.97 -5.38 6.20
N LEU A 88 7.95 -6.43 7.05
CA LEU A 88 7.73 -7.81 6.60
C LEU A 88 6.34 -8.00 5.98
N MET A 89 5.29 -7.44 6.59
CA MET A 89 3.94 -7.48 6.01
C MET A 89 3.90 -6.82 4.63
N TYR A 90 4.54 -5.66 4.45
CA TYR A 90 4.63 -5.02 3.13
C TYR A 90 5.40 -5.86 2.11
N CYS A 91 6.46 -6.57 2.53
CA CYS A 91 7.17 -7.50 1.66
C CYS A 91 6.26 -8.68 1.24
N LEU A 92 5.48 -9.25 2.17
CA LEU A 92 4.52 -10.30 1.87
C LEU A 92 3.45 -9.83 0.87
N VAL A 93 2.92 -8.62 1.05
CA VAL A 93 1.97 -8.01 0.11
C VAL A 93 2.60 -7.81 -1.27
N ALA A 94 3.87 -7.39 -1.33
CA ALA A 94 4.59 -7.24 -2.59
C ALA A 94 4.80 -8.61 -3.28
N VAL A 95 5.18 -9.64 -2.53
CA VAL A 95 5.31 -11.01 -3.05
C VAL A 95 3.96 -11.51 -3.56
N TYR A 96 2.88 -11.30 -2.81
CA TYR A 96 1.52 -11.65 -3.24
C TYR A 96 1.13 -10.93 -4.54
N ALA A 97 1.38 -9.63 -4.63
CA ALA A 97 1.08 -8.85 -5.82
C ALA A 97 1.82 -9.38 -7.06
N LEU A 98 3.11 -9.69 -6.90
CA LEU A 98 3.96 -10.24 -7.97
C LEU A 98 3.56 -11.67 -8.36
N ALA A 99 3.17 -12.50 -7.39
CA ALA A 99 2.75 -13.88 -7.60
C ALA A 99 1.35 -13.98 -8.21
N SER A 100 0.49 -13.00 -7.96
CA SER A 100 -0.89 -13.02 -8.45
C SER A 100 -0.92 -12.89 -9.98
N THR A 101 -1.40 -13.94 -10.64
CA THR A 101 -1.54 -13.99 -12.10
C THR A 101 -2.56 -12.98 -12.61
N VAL A 102 -3.56 -12.64 -11.79
CA VAL A 102 -4.59 -11.63 -12.08
C VAL A 102 -3.96 -10.24 -12.23
N LEU A 103 -3.14 -9.79 -11.26
CA LEU A 103 -2.48 -8.48 -11.34
C LEU A 103 -1.35 -8.45 -12.37
N ARG A 104 -0.70 -9.59 -12.63
CA ARG A 104 0.32 -9.67 -13.68
C ARG A 104 -0.25 -9.58 -15.10
N ARG A 105 -1.48 -10.08 -15.30
CA ARG A 105 -2.14 -10.09 -16.62
C ARG A 105 -3.05 -8.90 -16.84
N SER A 106 -3.28 -8.07 -15.82
CA SER A 106 -4.05 -6.87 -15.99
C SER A 106 -3.25 -5.84 -16.81
N THR A 107 -3.55 -5.78 -18.10
CA THR A 107 -3.02 -4.78 -19.00
C THR A 107 -3.72 -3.45 -18.73
N ILE A 108 -2.96 -2.39 -18.50
CA ILE A 108 -3.48 -1.02 -18.57
C ILE A 108 -3.74 -0.77 -20.05
N ALA A 109 -4.97 -0.98 -20.51
CA ALA A 109 -5.34 -0.73 -21.90
C ALA A 109 -5.07 0.74 -22.24
N ALA A 110 -4.39 0.99 -23.37
CA ALA A 110 -4.19 2.35 -23.86
C ALA A 110 -5.57 3.00 -24.10
N PRO A 111 -5.73 4.32 -23.83
CA PRO A 111 -7.01 4.98 -24.00
C PRO A 111 -7.49 4.78 -25.44
N SER A 112 -8.65 4.13 -25.60
CA SER A 112 -9.27 3.97 -26.91
C SER A 112 -9.59 5.35 -27.45
N SER A 113 -8.99 5.69 -28.59
CA SER A 113 -9.30 6.85 -29.40
C SER A 113 -10.76 6.77 -29.86
N ALA A 114 -11.67 7.21 -29.01
CA ALA A 114 -13.08 7.45 -29.32
C ALA A 114 -13.45 8.82 -28.76
N PHE A 115 -12.86 9.84 -29.38
CA PHE A 115 -13.45 11.15 -29.56
C PHE A 115 -13.75 11.30 -31.05
#